data_AF-A0A7S2CCG7-F1
#
_entry.id   AF-A0A7S2CCG7-F1
#
_cell.length_a   1.000
_cell.length_b   1.000
_cell.length_c   1.000
_cell.angle_alpha   90.00
_cell.angle_beta   90.00
_cell.angle_gamma   90.00
#
_symmetry.space_group_name_H-M   'P 1'
#
loop_
_entity.id
_entity.type
_entity.pdbx_description
1 polymer ?
#
loop_
_entity_poly.entity_id
_entity_poly.type
_entity_poly.pdbx_seq_one_letter_code
_entity_poly.pdbx_strand_id
1 'polypeptide(L)'
;PIVRVEEAPGNARRIFTGIDIIAPGCDALELVWDTLTDYEELATVVPNLVSNRVISRDEDDCGARLKQVGGAKIAPGITFTAQTTLDVREYLSGLPAHMEADYLATGGAESANEVGGSSEGTRTASVAARAFGSTLPLTWDVFPRPYVLSSLPHRDVTMQGVRGVGDFRHYQGVWRLQQLPGCAPPGSSAMRLTYSVELSPRAWVPVALLEGRIAQALGENLEAIRDHVAKIAPQTSPPQKADAAD
;
A
#
# COMPACT_ATOMS: atom_id res chain seq x y z
N PRO A 1 -1.89 10.12 6.03
CA PRO A 1 -1.67 9.59 4.66
C PRO A 1 -2.85 9.96 3.77
N ILE A 2 -2.63 10.12 2.47
CA ILE A 2 -3.75 10.33 1.53
C ILE A 2 -4.30 8.96 1.17
N VAL A 3 -5.60 8.77 1.30
CA VAL A 3 -6.29 7.54 0.89
C VAL A 3 -7.30 7.91 -0.17
N ARG A 4 -7.18 7.27 -1.34
CA ARG A 4 -8.14 7.41 -2.42
C ARG A 4 -8.85 6.08 -2.64
N VAL A 5 -10.17 6.14 -2.65
CA VAL A 5 -11.04 5.01 -2.96
C VAL A 5 -11.70 5.28 -4.29
N GLU A 6 -11.69 4.28 -5.17
CA GLU A 6 -12.33 4.32 -6.48
C GLU A 6 -13.26 3.15 -6.66
N GLU A 7 -14.33 3.37 -7.40
CA GLU A 7 -15.24 2.31 -7.80
C GLU A 7 -14.56 1.37 -8.79
N ALA A 8 -14.95 0.10 -8.73
CA ALA A 8 -14.62 -0.92 -9.71
C ALA A 8 -15.91 -1.69 -10.06
N PRO A 9 -15.94 -2.45 -11.16
CA PRO A 9 -17.16 -3.11 -11.61
C PRO A 9 -17.79 -4.01 -10.53
N GLY A 10 -19.11 -3.89 -10.36
CA GLY A 10 -19.87 -4.63 -9.36
C GLY A 10 -19.71 -4.08 -7.93
N ASN A 11 -19.75 -4.96 -6.93
CA ASN A 11 -19.53 -4.59 -5.52
C ASN A 11 -18.03 -4.65 -5.20
N ALA A 12 -17.24 -3.79 -5.83
CA ALA A 12 -15.77 -3.78 -5.71
C ALA A 12 -15.19 -2.37 -5.60
N ARG A 13 -13.99 -2.27 -5.02
CA ARG A 13 -13.22 -1.03 -4.90
C ARG A 13 -11.76 -1.21 -5.25
N ARG A 14 -11.16 -0.16 -5.77
CA ARG A 14 -9.71 0.04 -5.82
C ARG A 14 -9.34 1.09 -4.79
N ILE A 15 -8.31 0.84 -4.01
CA ILE A 15 -7.90 1.74 -2.95
C ILE A 15 -6.41 1.98 -3.07
N PHE A 16 -6.03 3.25 -3.01
CA PHE A 16 -4.67 3.73 -3.18
C PHE A 16 -4.31 4.59 -1.99
N THR A 17 -3.21 4.27 -1.33
CA THR A 17 -2.70 5.11 -0.26
C THR A 17 -1.18 5.12 -0.22
N GLY A 18 -0.61 6.14 0.41
CA GLY A 18 0.82 6.23 0.62
C GLY A 18 1.17 7.12 1.80
N ILE A 19 2.36 6.84 2.36
CA ILE A 19 2.96 7.59 3.45
C ILE A 19 4.48 7.68 3.23
N ASP A 20 5.06 8.83 3.59
CA ASP A 20 6.50 8.99 3.64
C ASP A 20 7.01 8.64 5.03
N ILE A 21 8.12 7.91 5.07
CA ILE A 21 8.75 7.40 6.29
C ILE A 21 10.20 7.86 6.28
N ILE A 22 10.63 8.47 7.39
CA ILE A 22 12.02 8.88 7.62
C ILE A 22 12.56 8.05 8.77
N ALA A 23 13.73 7.45 8.58
CA ALA A 23 14.44 6.71 9.62
C ALA A 23 15.84 7.31 9.84
N PRO A 24 16.17 7.78 11.05
CA PRO A 24 17.51 8.23 11.38
C PRO A 24 18.48 7.07 11.55
N GLY A 25 19.75 7.26 11.17
CA GLY A 25 20.85 6.34 11.48
C GLY A 25 20.82 4.99 10.77
N CYS A 26 19.86 4.73 9.87
CA CYS A 26 19.74 3.48 9.12
C CYS A 26 19.07 3.70 7.75
N ASP A 27 19.01 2.64 6.93
CA ASP A 27 18.20 2.65 5.73
C ASP A 27 16.72 2.42 6.09
N ALA A 28 15.89 3.42 5.82
CA ALA A 28 14.46 3.36 6.07
C ALA A 28 13.77 2.26 5.25
N LEU A 29 14.27 1.97 4.04
CA LEU A 29 13.68 0.94 3.18
C LEU A 29 13.89 -0.44 3.77
N GLU A 30 15.10 -0.78 4.22
CA GLU A 30 15.38 -2.09 4.83
C GLU A 30 14.56 -2.29 6.11
N LEU A 31 14.47 -1.26 6.95
CA LEU A 31 13.72 -1.35 8.20
C LEU A 31 12.22 -1.55 7.98
N VAL A 32 11.63 -0.88 6.97
CA VAL A 32 10.23 -1.07 6.58
C VAL A 32 10.04 -2.43 5.90
N TRP A 33 10.99 -2.88 5.07
CA TRP A 33 10.95 -4.19 4.43
C TRP A 33 10.89 -5.30 5.48
N ASP A 34 11.84 -5.31 6.42
CA ASP A 34 11.89 -6.28 7.53
C ASP A 34 10.60 -6.26 8.36
N THR A 35 10.05 -5.07 8.63
CA THR A 35 8.77 -4.94 9.35
C THR A 35 7.60 -5.56 8.58
N LEU A 36 7.55 -5.40 7.26
CA LEU A 36 6.43 -5.87 6.43
C LEU A 36 6.52 -7.36 6.07
N THR A 37 7.73 -7.93 6.04
CA THR A 37 7.99 -9.34 5.74
C THR A 37 8.16 -10.22 6.98
N ASP A 38 8.23 -9.63 8.17
CA ASP A 38 8.00 -10.33 9.45
C ASP A 38 6.50 -10.63 9.62
N TYR A 39 6.02 -11.62 8.85
CA TYR A 39 4.60 -11.97 8.81
C TYR A 39 4.04 -12.37 10.18
N GLU A 40 4.84 -13.03 11.02
CA GLU A 40 4.45 -13.45 12.35
C GLU A 40 4.15 -12.26 13.26
N GLU A 41 5.00 -11.22 13.23
CA GLU A 41 4.86 -10.05 14.11
C GLU A 41 4.07 -8.90 13.47
N LEU A 42 3.76 -8.95 12.18
CA LEU A 42 3.08 -7.86 11.46
C LEU A 42 1.77 -7.40 12.12
N ALA A 43 0.99 -8.33 12.70
CA ALA A 43 -0.27 -8.02 13.39
C ALA A 43 -0.06 -7.23 14.70
N THR A 44 1.15 -7.24 15.28
CA THR A 44 1.49 -6.41 16.44
C THR A 44 1.75 -4.95 16.06
N VAL A 45 2.10 -4.71 14.80
CA VAL A 45 2.41 -3.39 14.24
C VAL A 45 1.18 -2.77 13.58
N VAL A 46 0.38 -3.57 12.87
CA VAL A 46 -0.73 -3.10 12.04
C VAL A 46 -2.06 -3.22 12.79
N PRO A 47 -2.65 -2.13 13.32
CA PRO A 47 -3.76 -2.17 14.28
C PRO A 47 -5.06 -2.77 13.71
N ASN A 48 -5.31 -2.60 12.41
CA ASN A 48 -6.50 -3.15 11.75
C ASN A 48 -6.26 -4.55 11.17
N LEU A 49 -5.10 -5.16 11.43
CA LEU A 49 -4.79 -6.56 11.12
C LEU A 49 -4.91 -7.39 12.41
N VAL A 50 -6.12 -7.85 12.71
CA VAL A 50 -6.46 -8.60 13.94
C VAL A 50 -5.63 -9.87 14.10
N SER A 51 -5.30 -10.53 13.00
CA SER A 51 -4.45 -11.72 12.99
C SER A 51 -3.71 -11.84 11.65
N ASN A 52 -2.44 -12.24 11.70
CA ASN A 52 -1.66 -12.67 10.55
C ASN A 52 -0.97 -13.98 10.90
N ARG A 53 -1.33 -15.08 10.22
CA ARG A 53 -0.75 -16.40 10.52
C ARG A 53 -0.15 -17.02 9.27
N VAL A 54 1.12 -17.37 9.33
CA VAL A 54 1.79 -18.14 8.28
C VAL A 54 1.21 -19.56 8.24
N ILE A 55 0.75 -20.00 7.06
CA ILE A 55 0.29 -21.37 6.80
C ILE A 55 1.44 -22.20 6.23
N SER A 56 2.16 -21.64 5.26
CA SER A 56 3.34 -22.24 4.63
C SER A 56 4.22 -21.13 4.06
N ARG A 57 5.50 -21.42 3.90
CA ARG A 57 6.46 -20.59 3.17
C ARG A 57 6.80 -21.26 1.84
N ASP A 58 7.12 -20.47 0.84
CA ASP A 58 7.56 -20.97 -0.46
C ASP A 58 8.98 -21.56 -0.34
N GLU A 59 9.35 -22.49 -1.22
CA GLU A 59 10.65 -23.18 -1.17
C GLU A 59 11.85 -22.27 -1.43
N ASP A 60 11.63 -21.13 -2.09
CA ASP A 60 12.66 -20.14 -2.42
C ASP A 60 12.72 -18.97 -1.44
N ASP A 61 12.00 -19.08 -0.31
CA ASP A 61 11.91 -18.07 0.75
C ASP A 61 11.46 -16.67 0.28
N CYS A 62 10.91 -16.56 -0.92
CA CYS A 62 10.46 -15.29 -1.51
C CYS A 62 8.93 -15.12 -1.44
N GLY A 63 8.25 -15.91 -0.62
CA GLY A 63 6.80 -15.87 -0.50
C GLY A 63 6.25 -16.75 0.60
N ALA A 64 4.97 -16.56 0.90
CA ALA A 64 4.27 -17.34 1.90
C ALA A 64 2.76 -17.36 1.65
N ARG A 65 2.10 -18.41 2.12
CA ARG A 65 0.65 -18.44 2.28
C ARG A 65 0.28 -18.00 3.68
N LEU A 66 -0.55 -16.97 3.79
CA LEU A 66 -0.98 -16.37 5.04
C LEU A 66 -2.49 -16.53 5.25
N LYS A 67 -2.91 -16.66 6.50
CA LYS A 67 -4.29 -16.47 6.93
C LYS A 67 -4.39 -15.15 7.67
N GLN A 68 -5.11 -14.20 7.09
CA GLN A 68 -5.32 -12.87 7.66
C GLN A 68 -6.75 -12.66 8.11
N VAL A 69 -6.89 -11.94 9.21
CA VAL A 69 -8.17 -11.40 9.68
C VAL A 69 -7.99 -9.89 9.79
N GLY A 70 -8.64 -9.15 8.91
CA GLY A 70 -8.74 -7.70 9.00
C GLY A 70 -9.92 -7.31 9.89
N GLY A 71 -9.80 -6.16 10.56
CA GLY A 71 -10.84 -5.58 11.40
C GLY A 71 -11.03 -4.10 11.09
N ALA A 72 -12.25 -3.61 11.14
CA ALA A 72 -12.55 -2.19 11.06
C ALA A 72 -13.67 -1.83 12.03
N LYS A 73 -13.51 -0.75 12.79
CA LYS A 73 -14.59 -0.23 13.64
C LYS A 73 -15.65 0.41 12.75
N ILE A 74 -16.88 -0.09 12.82
CA ILE A 74 -17.98 0.40 11.99
C ILE A 74 -19.01 1.22 12.76
N ALA A 75 -19.18 0.98 14.05
CA ALA A 75 -19.98 1.85 14.91
C ALA A 75 -19.42 1.75 16.35
N PRO A 76 -19.84 2.63 17.28
CA PRO A 76 -19.52 2.46 18.69
C PRO A 76 -19.92 1.05 19.16
N GLY A 77 -18.94 0.25 19.59
CA GLY A 77 -19.13 -1.14 20.02
C GLY A 77 -19.31 -2.17 18.91
N ILE A 78 -19.22 -1.78 17.62
CA ILE A 78 -19.37 -2.71 16.49
C ILE A 78 -18.08 -2.72 15.65
N THR A 79 -17.47 -3.89 15.56
CA THR A 79 -16.29 -4.16 14.72
C THR A 79 -16.69 -5.12 13.61
N PHE A 80 -16.46 -4.71 12.37
CA PHE A 80 -16.49 -5.60 11.22
C PHE A 80 -15.18 -6.34 11.13
N THR A 81 -15.23 -7.65 10.87
CA THR A 81 -14.06 -8.48 10.60
C THR A 81 -14.22 -9.18 9.27
N ALA A 82 -13.12 -9.30 8.52
CA ALA A 82 -13.07 -10.09 7.31
C ALA A 82 -11.83 -10.98 7.32
N GLN A 83 -12.02 -12.25 6.99
CA GLN A 83 -10.96 -13.24 6.88
C GLN A 83 -10.59 -13.47 5.42
N THR A 84 -9.30 -13.57 5.14
CA THR A 84 -8.78 -13.93 3.83
C THR A 84 -7.58 -14.87 3.96
N THR A 85 -7.41 -15.74 2.97
CA THR A 85 -6.17 -16.51 2.79
C THR A 85 -5.46 -15.90 1.60
N LEU A 86 -4.20 -15.50 1.81
CA LEU A 86 -3.41 -14.78 0.82
C LEU A 86 -2.19 -15.60 0.43
N ASP A 87 -1.86 -15.61 -0.85
CA ASP A 87 -0.53 -15.91 -1.35
C ASP A 87 0.23 -14.58 -1.44
N VAL A 88 1.37 -14.51 -0.76
CA VAL A 88 2.25 -13.33 -0.71
C VAL A 88 3.53 -13.63 -1.46
N ARG A 89 4.00 -12.67 -2.26
CA ARG A 89 5.25 -12.80 -3.03
C ARG A 89 6.08 -11.53 -2.93
N GLU A 90 7.37 -11.71 -2.70
CA GLU A 90 8.36 -10.66 -2.52
C GLU A 90 9.15 -10.42 -3.82
N TYR A 91 9.31 -9.16 -4.19
CA TYR A 91 10.00 -8.71 -5.39
C TYR A 91 11.02 -7.62 -5.06
N LEU A 92 12.29 -8.01 -4.92
CA LEU A 92 13.39 -7.10 -4.56
C LEU A 92 13.76 -6.08 -5.65
N SER A 93 13.31 -6.30 -6.88
CA SER A 93 13.55 -5.42 -8.04
C SER A 93 12.26 -4.83 -8.62
N GLY A 94 11.18 -4.83 -7.82
CA GLY A 94 9.86 -4.42 -8.24
C GLY A 94 9.11 -5.49 -9.02
N LEU A 95 7.79 -5.31 -9.10
CA LEU A 95 6.89 -6.21 -9.80
C LEU A 95 7.14 -6.17 -11.32
N PRO A 96 7.11 -7.30 -12.03
CA PRO A 96 7.22 -7.31 -13.49
C PRO A 96 6.13 -6.47 -14.15
N ALA A 97 6.48 -5.67 -15.16
CA ALA A 97 5.56 -4.73 -15.80
C ALA A 97 4.27 -5.38 -16.35
N HIS A 98 4.33 -6.64 -16.80
CA HIS A 98 3.15 -7.36 -17.31
C HIS A 98 2.17 -7.79 -16.21
N MET A 99 2.60 -7.75 -14.95
CA MET A 99 1.76 -7.99 -13.77
C MET A 99 1.24 -6.68 -13.17
N GLU A 100 1.61 -5.51 -13.72
CA GLU A 100 1.08 -4.22 -13.29
C GLU A 100 -0.11 -3.81 -14.15
N ALA A 101 -1.19 -3.37 -13.51
CA ALA A 101 -2.33 -2.77 -14.20
C ALA A 101 -2.00 -1.36 -14.71
N ASP A 102 -2.37 -1.10 -15.97
CA ASP A 102 -2.05 0.15 -16.66
C ASP A 102 -3.20 1.19 -16.68
N TYR A 103 -3.93 1.32 -15.58
CA TYR A 103 -5.08 2.24 -15.51
C TYR A 103 -4.70 3.73 -15.59
N LEU A 104 -3.40 4.07 -15.62
CA LEU A 104 -2.91 5.44 -15.77
C LEU A 104 -2.37 5.75 -17.17
N ALA A 105 -1.71 4.83 -17.88
CA ALA A 105 -1.13 5.20 -19.18
C ALA A 105 -2.18 5.22 -20.30
N THR A 106 -3.21 4.37 -20.25
CA THR A 106 -4.26 4.37 -21.29
C THR A 106 -5.16 5.61 -21.26
N GLY A 107 -5.30 6.29 -20.11
CA GLY A 107 -6.10 7.52 -19.99
C GLY A 107 -5.31 8.82 -20.13
N GLY A 108 -3.99 8.78 -19.99
CA GLY A 108 -3.12 9.97 -20.05
C GLY A 108 -2.41 10.17 -21.39
N ALA A 109 -2.14 9.10 -22.14
CA ALA A 109 -1.38 9.18 -23.38
C ALA A 109 -2.14 9.88 -24.53
N GLU A 110 -3.47 9.80 -24.56
CA GLU A 110 -4.27 10.52 -25.58
C GLU A 110 -4.46 12.02 -25.25
N SER A 111 -4.24 12.43 -23.99
CA SER A 111 -4.45 13.83 -23.54
C SER A 111 -3.14 14.61 -23.37
N ALA A 112 -1.97 13.96 -23.38
CA ALA A 112 -0.69 14.63 -23.18
C ALA A 112 -0.18 15.39 -24.43
N ASN A 113 -0.78 15.19 -25.60
CA ASN A 113 -0.37 15.85 -26.84
C ASN A 113 -0.99 17.23 -27.08
N GLU A 114 -1.81 17.77 -26.16
CA GLU A 114 -2.30 19.15 -26.22
C GLU A 114 -1.81 19.94 -24.99
N VAL A 115 -0.51 20.27 -24.98
CA VAL A 115 0.07 21.13 -23.94
C VAL A 115 -0.31 22.59 -24.20
N GLY A 116 -1.36 23.01 -23.51
CA GLY A 116 -1.70 24.39 -23.16
C GLY A 116 -2.35 24.40 -21.77
N GLY A 117 -1.59 23.98 -20.75
CA GLY A 117 -2.12 23.57 -19.45
C GLY A 117 -2.74 24.70 -18.60
N SER A 118 -4.07 24.79 -18.61
CA SER A 118 -4.83 25.42 -17.53
C SER A 118 -5.07 24.42 -16.39
N SER A 119 -5.16 24.90 -15.14
CA SER A 119 -5.46 24.05 -13.95
C SER A 119 -6.78 23.26 -14.08
N GLU A 120 -7.66 23.71 -14.97
CA GLU A 120 -8.95 23.09 -15.28
C GLU A 120 -8.79 21.89 -16.23
N GLY A 121 -7.90 21.97 -17.23
CA GLY A 121 -7.59 20.87 -18.15
C GLY A 121 -7.00 19.63 -17.46
N THR A 122 -6.10 19.82 -16.50
CA THR A 122 -5.51 18.71 -15.71
C THR A 122 -6.56 18.02 -14.83
N ARG A 123 -7.52 18.77 -14.27
CA ARG A 123 -8.61 18.19 -13.45
C ARG A 123 -9.55 17.36 -14.30
N THR A 124 -9.94 17.83 -15.49
CA THR A 124 -10.84 17.11 -16.39
C THR A 124 -10.24 15.78 -16.88
N ALA A 125 -8.96 15.77 -17.27
CA ALA A 125 -8.25 14.54 -17.62
C ALA A 125 -8.21 13.53 -16.46
N SER A 126 -8.01 14.02 -15.22
CA SER A 126 -8.03 13.16 -14.03
C SER A 126 -9.41 12.59 -13.70
N VAL A 127 -10.52 13.26 -14.05
CA VAL A 127 -11.89 12.75 -13.86
C VAL A 127 -12.19 11.68 -14.90
N ALA A 128 -11.85 11.94 -16.17
CA ALA A 128 -12.08 11.00 -17.27
C ALA A 128 -11.28 9.69 -17.08
N ALA A 129 -10.01 9.77 -16.69
CA ALA A 129 -9.20 8.60 -16.37
C ALA A 129 -9.81 7.76 -15.24
N ARG A 130 -10.39 8.40 -14.22
CA ARG A 130 -11.08 7.72 -13.11
C ARG A 130 -12.37 7.05 -13.54
N ALA A 131 -13.18 7.74 -14.34
CA ALA A 131 -14.40 7.18 -14.90
C ALA A 131 -14.08 5.95 -15.76
N PHE A 132 -13.05 6.03 -16.62
CA PHE A 132 -12.58 4.90 -17.40
C PHE A 132 -12.09 3.75 -16.50
N GLY A 133 -11.22 4.05 -15.52
CA GLY A 133 -10.71 3.08 -14.55
C GLY A 133 -11.80 2.33 -13.80
N SER A 134 -12.92 3.00 -13.48
CA SER A 134 -14.07 2.37 -12.80
C SER A 134 -14.77 1.29 -13.61
N THR A 135 -14.59 1.29 -14.93
CA THR A 135 -15.17 0.30 -15.85
C THR A 135 -14.24 -0.89 -16.11
N LEU A 136 -12.95 -0.76 -15.81
CA LEU A 136 -11.96 -1.82 -16.03
C LEU A 136 -12.22 -3.01 -15.08
N PRO A 137 -12.23 -4.26 -15.58
CA PRO A 137 -12.46 -5.44 -14.76
C PRO A 137 -11.34 -5.66 -13.74
N LEU A 138 -11.64 -6.44 -12.71
CA LEU A 138 -10.63 -6.97 -11.80
C LEU A 138 -10.02 -8.23 -12.44
N THR A 139 -8.73 -8.17 -12.77
CA THR A 139 -8.01 -9.27 -13.41
C THR A 139 -7.01 -9.84 -12.41
N TRP A 140 -7.15 -11.12 -12.10
CA TRP A 140 -6.17 -11.82 -11.27
C TRP A 140 -4.79 -11.79 -11.92
N ASP A 141 -3.75 -11.80 -11.09
CA ASP A 141 -2.34 -11.80 -11.51
C ASP A 141 -1.90 -10.48 -12.19
N VAL A 142 -2.82 -9.51 -12.28
CA VAL A 142 -2.58 -8.14 -12.75
C VAL A 142 -2.93 -7.20 -11.60
N PHE A 143 -1.90 -6.77 -10.89
CA PHE A 143 -1.98 -6.05 -9.65
C PHE A 143 -2.17 -4.54 -9.85
N PRO A 144 -2.85 -3.87 -8.90
CA PRO A 144 -2.98 -2.42 -8.98
C PRO A 144 -1.62 -1.74 -8.80
N ARG A 145 -1.17 -1.02 -9.82
CA ARG A 145 -0.02 -0.11 -9.81
C ARG A 145 -0.18 1.12 -8.88
N PRO A 146 0.63 1.27 -7.83
CA PRO A 146 0.60 2.45 -6.99
C PRO A 146 0.87 3.74 -7.78
N TYR A 147 0.42 4.89 -7.26
CA TYR A 147 0.75 6.18 -7.86
C TYR A 147 2.26 6.40 -7.80
N VAL A 148 2.93 6.22 -8.94
CA VAL A 148 4.36 6.41 -9.06
C VAL A 148 4.62 7.88 -9.43
N LEU A 149 5.28 8.62 -8.54
CA LEU A 149 5.79 9.96 -8.85
C LEU A 149 7.16 9.92 -9.56
N SER A 150 7.84 8.76 -9.61
CA SER A 150 9.21 8.67 -10.15
C SER A 150 9.58 7.26 -10.64
N SER A 151 10.44 7.15 -11.65
CA SER A 151 11.03 5.88 -12.10
C SER A 151 12.13 5.34 -11.16
N LEU A 152 12.15 5.75 -9.90
CA LEU A 152 13.15 5.31 -8.94
C LEU A 152 13.00 3.80 -8.64
N PRO A 153 14.11 3.10 -8.35
CA PRO A 153 14.08 1.72 -7.89
C PRO A 153 13.13 1.55 -6.70
N HIS A 154 12.45 0.41 -6.68
CA HIS A 154 11.49 0.06 -5.63
C HIS A 154 11.47 -1.44 -5.43
N ARG A 155 11.00 -1.87 -4.25
CA ARG A 155 10.66 -3.26 -3.96
C ARG A 155 9.16 -3.38 -3.78
N ASP A 156 8.62 -4.55 -4.13
CA ASP A 156 7.20 -4.82 -4.02
C ASP A 156 6.94 -6.11 -3.22
N VAL A 157 5.85 -6.11 -2.46
CA VAL A 157 5.26 -7.30 -1.85
C VAL A 157 3.83 -7.41 -2.35
N THR A 158 3.53 -8.44 -3.13
CA THR A 158 2.17 -8.70 -3.61
C THR A 158 1.41 -9.57 -2.63
N MET A 159 0.09 -9.39 -2.59
CA MET A 159 -0.84 -10.21 -1.84
C MET A 159 -1.99 -10.57 -2.75
N GLN A 160 -2.29 -11.86 -2.90
CA GLN A 160 -3.38 -12.33 -3.74
C GLN A 160 -4.26 -13.32 -2.99
N GLY A 161 -5.57 -13.05 -2.95
CA GLY A 161 -6.52 -13.93 -2.30
C GLY A 161 -6.62 -15.30 -2.99
N VAL A 162 -6.64 -16.37 -2.21
CA VAL A 162 -6.91 -17.71 -2.73
C VAL A 162 -8.35 -17.78 -3.22
N ARG A 163 -8.53 -18.08 -4.50
CA ARG A 163 -9.85 -18.12 -5.15
C ARG A 163 -10.76 -19.12 -4.42
N GLY A 164 -12.01 -18.72 -4.20
CA GLY A 164 -12.99 -19.57 -3.50
C GLY A 164 -12.87 -19.61 -1.97
N VAL A 165 -11.83 -19.02 -1.37
CA VAL A 165 -11.56 -19.07 0.08
C VAL A 165 -11.74 -17.70 0.73
N GLY A 166 -12.20 -17.65 1.99
CA GLY A 166 -12.34 -16.41 2.77
C GLY A 166 -13.60 -15.59 2.51
N ASP A 167 -13.57 -14.31 2.83
CA ASP A 167 -14.72 -13.40 2.77
C ASP A 167 -14.75 -12.53 1.51
N PHE A 168 -13.78 -12.68 0.60
CA PHE A 168 -13.66 -11.90 -0.62
C PHE A 168 -13.82 -12.77 -1.87
N ARG A 169 -14.58 -12.27 -2.85
CA ARG A 169 -14.62 -12.84 -4.22
C ARG A 169 -13.33 -12.50 -4.96
N HIS A 170 -12.79 -11.32 -4.71
CA HIS A 170 -11.54 -10.81 -5.26
C HIS A 170 -10.80 -10.06 -4.17
N TYR A 171 -9.50 -10.33 -4.05
CA TYR A 171 -8.59 -9.56 -3.21
C TYR A 171 -7.22 -9.63 -3.87
N GLN A 172 -6.66 -8.50 -4.25
CA GLN A 172 -5.25 -8.43 -4.62
C GLN A 172 -4.68 -7.07 -4.27
N GLY A 173 -3.43 -7.01 -3.81
CA GLY A 173 -2.80 -5.76 -3.49
C GLY A 173 -1.28 -5.83 -3.56
N VAL A 174 -0.67 -4.65 -3.53
CA VAL A 174 0.78 -4.45 -3.61
C VAL A 174 1.18 -3.43 -2.56
N TRP A 175 2.10 -3.83 -1.69
CA TRP A 175 2.95 -2.89 -0.97
C TRP A 175 4.12 -2.55 -1.88
N ARG A 176 4.38 -1.26 -2.08
CA ARG A 176 5.55 -0.76 -2.79
C ARG A 176 6.38 0.13 -1.88
N LEU A 177 7.65 -0.20 -1.76
CA LEU A 177 8.65 0.53 -1.00
C LEU A 177 9.59 1.21 -1.99
N GLN A 178 9.55 2.54 -2.07
CA GLN A 178 10.40 3.32 -2.96
C GLN A 178 11.28 4.27 -2.16
N GLN A 179 12.60 4.26 -2.37
CA GLN A 179 13.50 5.23 -1.74
C GLN A 179 13.21 6.65 -2.23
N LEU A 180 13.45 7.63 -1.37
CA LEU A 180 13.36 9.06 -1.69
C LEU A 180 14.71 9.76 -1.40
N PRO A 181 15.72 9.58 -2.27
CA PRO A 181 17.03 10.18 -2.07
C PRO A 181 16.94 11.70 -1.94
N GLY A 182 17.62 12.27 -0.94
CA GLY A 182 17.63 13.71 -0.70
C GLY A 182 16.37 14.28 -0.05
N CYS A 183 15.37 13.46 0.29
CA CYS A 183 14.16 13.88 1.00
C CYS A 183 14.26 13.71 2.53
N ALA A 184 15.44 13.38 3.06
CA ALA A 184 15.70 13.23 4.49
C ALA A 184 16.72 14.27 5.01
N PRO A 185 16.64 14.64 6.29
CA PRO A 185 17.71 15.39 6.96
C PRO A 185 19.05 14.63 6.93
N PRO A 186 20.20 15.32 7.11
CA PRO A 186 21.50 14.67 7.23
C PRO A 186 21.50 13.57 8.30
N GLY A 187 22.09 12.42 7.97
CA GLY A 187 22.14 11.26 8.88
C GLY A 187 20.85 10.45 8.96
N SER A 188 19.87 10.69 8.08
CA SER A 188 18.62 9.92 7.96
C SER A 188 18.39 9.44 6.52
N SER A 189 17.54 8.43 6.36
CA SER A 189 17.02 7.97 5.07
C SER A 189 15.52 8.24 4.98
N ALA A 190 15.00 8.49 3.78
CA ALA A 190 13.58 8.67 3.51
C ALA A 190 13.11 7.66 2.45
N MET A 191 11.89 7.17 2.62
CA MET A 191 11.22 6.31 1.66
C MET A 191 9.71 6.57 1.62
N ARG A 192 9.05 6.13 0.55
CA ARG A 192 7.60 6.16 0.40
C ARG A 192 7.04 4.74 0.38
N LEU A 193 6.17 4.45 1.34
CA LEU A 193 5.40 3.22 1.38
C LEU A 193 4.05 3.50 0.73
N THR A 194 3.71 2.77 -0.32
CA THR A 194 2.39 2.83 -0.94
C THR A 194 1.69 1.48 -0.86
N TYR A 195 0.38 1.53 -0.68
CA TYR A 195 -0.49 0.37 -0.76
C TYR A 195 -1.55 0.59 -1.81
N SER A 196 -1.64 -0.36 -2.73
CA SER A 196 -2.69 -0.40 -3.74
C SER A 196 -3.41 -1.72 -3.63
N VAL A 197 -4.73 -1.70 -3.51
CA VAL A 197 -5.53 -2.90 -3.30
C VAL A 197 -6.83 -2.85 -4.08
N GLU A 198 -7.18 -3.98 -4.68
CA GLU A 198 -8.49 -4.22 -5.26
C GLU A 198 -9.21 -5.28 -4.42
N LEU A 199 -10.46 -5.00 -4.05
CA LEU A 199 -11.24 -5.92 -3.24
C LEU A 199 -12.70 -5.96 -3.70
N SER A 200 -13.29 -7.15 -3.64
CA SER A 200 -14.73 -7.39 -3.80
C SER A 200 -15.22 -8.32 -2.69
N PRO A 201 -15.99 -7.83 -1.70
CA PRO A 201 -16.51 -8.65 -0.60
C PRO A 201 -17.55 -9.67 -1.07
N ARG A 202 -17.57 -10.89 -0.51
CA ARG A 202 -18.62 -11.89 -0.76
C ARG A 202 -19.98 -11.49 -0.20
N ALA A 203 -19.99 -10.82 0.95
CA ALA A 203 -21.21 -10.42 1.65
C ALA A 203 -22.12 -9.54 0.78
N TRP A 204 -23.43 -9.54 1.07
CA TRP A 204 -24.37 -8.63 0.40
C TRP A 204 -23.96 -7.17 0.63
N VAL A 205 -23.34 -6.87 1.78
CA VAL A 205 -23.06 -5.52 2.26
C VAL A 205 -22.44 -4.68 1.13
N PRO A 206 -23.11 -3.58 0.74
CA PRO A 206 -22.56 -2.66 -0.26
C PRO A 206 -21.25 -2.08 0.26
N VAL A 207 -20.15 -2.31 -0.45
CA VAL A 207 -18.82 -1.83 -0.08
C VAL A 207 -18.78 -0.30 0.04
N ALA A 208 -19.66 0.39 -0.69
CA ALA A 208 -19.89 1.82 -0.60
C ALA A 208 -20.15 2.33 0.82
N LEU A 209 -20.86 1.54 1.65
CA LEU A 209 -21.16 1.91 3.04
C LEU A 209 -19.95 1.77 3.97
N LEU A 210 -18.89 1.10 3.51
CA LEU A 210 -17.68 0.82 4.26
C LEU A 210 -16.49 1.65 3.77
N GLU A 211 -16.56 2.32 2.61
CA GLU A 211 -15.42 3.02 2.00
C GLU A 211 -14.69 3.96 2.95
N GLY A 212 -15.40 4.88 3.61
CA GLY A 212 -14.79 5.83 4.54
C GLY A 212 -14.06 5.16 5.70
N ARG A 213 -14.58 3.99 6.13
CA ARG A 213 -14.00 3.21 7.23
C ARG A 213 -12.82 2.37 6.78
N ILE A 214 -12.89 1.79 5.58
CA ILE A 214 -11.75 1.10 4.96
C ILE A 214 -10.62 2.10 4.72
N ALA A 215 -10.94 3.29 4.22
CA ALA A 215 -9.98 4.33 3.99
C ALA A 215 -9.29 4.76 5.30
N GLN A 216 -10.08 5.01 6.35
CA GLN A 216 -9.55 5.32 7.67
C GLN A 216 -8.65 4.19 8.19
N ALA A 217 -9.12 2.94 8.16
CA ALA A 217 -8.37 1.79 8.67
C ALA A 217 -7.02 1.58 7.95
N LEU A 218 -6.99 1.78 6.63
CA LEU A 218 -5.75 1.73 5.86
C LEU A 218 -4.82 2.89 6.21
N GLY A 219 -5.36 4.10 6.40
CA GLY A 219 -4.58 5.24 6.85
C GLY A 219 -3.90 4.99 8.20
N GLU A 220 -4.67 4.51 9.18
CA GLU A 220 -4.18 4.13 10.51
C GLU A 220 -3.09 3.04 10.44
N ASN A 221 -3.25 2.05 9.54
CA ASN A 221 -2.25 1.01 9.34
C ASN A 221 -0.90 1.58 8.86
N LEU A 222 -0.92 2.46 7.85
CA LEU A 222 0.30 3.07 7.31
C LEU A 222 0.98 4.00 8.34
N GLU A 223 0.20 4.72 9.12
CA GLU A 223 0.71 5.54 10.23
C GLU A 223 1.37 4.69 11.30
N ALA A 224 0.74 3.58 11.70
CA ALA A 224 1.30 2.69 12.70
C ALA A 224 2.63 2.05 12.24
N ILE A 225 2.75 1.67 10.97
CA ILE A 225 4.00 1.17 10.38
C ILE A 225 5.09 2.26 10.45
N ARG A 226 4.79 3.49 10.00
CA ARG A 226 5.73 4.61 10.07
C ARG A 226 6.20 4.85 11.51
N ASP A 227 5.26 4.89 12.44
CA ASP A 227 5.55 5.22 13.84
C ASP A 227 6.34 4.11 14.53
N HIS A 228 6.07 2.84 14.18
CA HIS A 228 6.86 1.70 14.62
C HIS A 228 8.31 1.79 14.13
N VAL A 229 8.49 2.05 12.83
CA VAL A 229 9.82 2.18 12.20
C VAL A 229 10.60 3.34 12.82
N ALA A 230 9.97 4.49 13.01
CA ALA A 230 10.59 5.64 13.68
C ALA A 230 10.99 5.33 15.13
N LYS A 231 10.24 4.46 15.82
CA LYS A 231 10.52 4.05 17.21
C LYS A 231 11.71 3.10 17.30
N ILE A 232 11.85 2.15 16.38
CA ILE A 232 12.92 1.15 16.42
C ILE A 232 14.20 1.61 15.71
N ALA A 233 14.13 2.68 14.93
CA ALA A 233 15.30 3.29 14.30
C ALA A 233 16.33 3.77 15.35
N PRO A 234 17.64 3.71 15.03
CA PRO A 234 18.68 4.23 15.90
C PRO A 234 18.44 5.70 16.26
N GLN A 235 18.47 6.01 17.55
CA GLN A 235 18.37 7.39 18.00
C GLN A 235 19.68 8.11 17.72
N THR A 236 19.67 9.14 16.87
CA THR A 236 20.82 10.01 16.67
C THR A 236 20.98 10.91 17.89
N SER A 237 22.10 10.79 18.60
CA SER A 237 22.46 11.74 19.66
C SER A 237 22.68 13.12 19.01
N PRO A 238 22.21 14.22 19.64
CA PRO A 238 22.51 15.55 19.12
C PRO A 238 24.03 15.75 19.07
N PRO A 239 24.55 16.49 18.07
CA PRO A 239 25.97 16.81 18.04
C PRO A 239 26.33 17.53 19.35
N GLN A 240 27.28 16.96 20.11
CA GLN A 240 27.90 17.65 21.22
C GLN A 240 28.40 18.99 20.69
N LYS A 241 27.97 20.10 21.33
CA LYS A 241 28.55 21.42 21.08
C LYS A 241 30.06 21.24 21.18
N ALA A 242 30.76 21.49 20.06
CA ALA A 242 32.21 21.59 20.09
C ALA A 242 32.55 22.62 21.17
N ASP A 243 33.32 22.20 22.17
CA ASP A 243 33.92 23.11 23.13
C ASP A 243 34.71 24.15 22.32
N ALA A 244 34.22 25.38 22.33
CA ALA A 244 35.00 26.52 21.90
C ALA A 244 36.12 26.68 22.91
N ALA A 245 37.29 26.13 22.59
CA ALA A 245 38.52 26.43 23.29
C ALA A 245 38.94 27.86 22.87
N ASP A 246 38.83 28.78 23.83
CA ASP A 246 39.50 30.09 23.86
C ASP A 246 41.04 29.93 23.91
#